data_AF-A0A8C5V6R7-F1
#
_entry.id   AF-A0A8C5V6R7-F1
#
_cell.length_a   1.000
_cell.length_b   1.000
_cell.length_c   1.000
_cell.angle_alpha   90.00
_cell.angle_beta   90.00
_cell.angle_gamma   90.00
#
_symmetry.space_group_name_H-M   'P 1'
#
loop_
_entity.id
_entity.type
_entity.pdbx_description
1 polymer ?
#
loop_
_entity_poly.entity_id
_entity_poly.type
_entity_poly.pdbx_seq_one_letter_code
_entity_poly.pdbx_strand_id
1 'polypeptide(L)'
;MEEFLQRAKSKLNRSKRLEKVHVVIGPKSCDLDSLISAFTYAYFLDKVGPPGVLCLPVLNIPRTEFIYFTETRFILEELNIPESFHIFRDEINLHQLNDEGKLSITLVSSSELASEDKTLESAVVKVINPAEQSGARFELREPSSSLLVLQEILREAPELLTEQLAQLLRGSILFKWMAMDSEKISEKQEEILSILEEKFPNLPPREDIINILQETQFSAQGLSIEQTMLKDLKELSDGEIKVAISTVNMNLEKIELFPKGTWLVSREAFQPRQSTCDTMPYCTSRSFQRGN
;
A
#
# COMPACT_ATOMS: atom_id res chain seq x y z
N MET A 1 -4.59 -12.64 13.57
CA MET A 1 -3.72 -12.22 12.44
C MET A 1 -2.24 -12.20 12.86
N GLU A 2 -1.91 -11.56 13.97
CA GLU A 2 -0.54 -11.43 14.51
C GLU A 2 0.28 -12.72 14.52
N GLU A 3 -0.27 -13.79 15.10
CA GLU A 3 0.45 -15.06 15.17
C GLU A 3 0.81 -15.61 13.79
N PHE A 4 -0.05 -15.41 12.80
CA PHE A 4 0.23 -15.84 11.43
C PHE A 4 1.41 -15.06 10.85
N LEU A 5 1.38 -13.72 10.94
CA LEU A 5 2.45 -12.87 10.42
C LEU A 5 3.79 -13.16 11.12
N GLN A 6 3.77 -13.31 12.45
CA GLN A 6 4.95 -13.67 13.23
C GLN A 6 5.50 -15.05 12.82
N ARG A 7 4.63 -16.06 12.64
CA ARG A 7 5.04 -17.39 12.16
C ARG A 7 5.60 -17.35 10.75
N ALA A 8 4.96 -16.63 9.83
CA ALA A 8 5.39 -16.47 8.44
C ALA A 8 6.81 -15.87 8.39
N LYS A 9 7.03 -14.77 9.10
CA LYS A 9 8.33 -14.12 9.20
C LYS A 9 9.38 -15.01 9.88
N SER A 10 9.01 -15.71 10.95
CA SER A 10 9.93 -16.64 11.63
C SER A 10 10.35 -17.79 10.73
N LYS A 11 9.42 -18.33 9.92
CA LYS A 11 9.72 -19.37 8.92
C LYS A 11 10.65 -18.83 7.84
N LEU A 12 10.40 -17.63 7.31
CA LEU A 12 11.28 -16.99 6.34
C LEU A 12 12.72 -16.88 6.88
N ASN A 13 12.89 -16.34 8.09
CA ASN A 13 14.21 -16.11 8.70
C ASN A 13 14.97 -17.39 9.07
N ARG A 14 14.27 -18.47 9.44
CA ARG A 14 14.90 -19.74 9.85
C ARG A 14 15.21 -20.67 8.67
N SER A 15 14.52 -20.49 7.55
CA SER A 15 14.62 -21.41 6.42
C SER A 15 15.88 -21.15 5.62
N LYS A 16 16.85 -22.07 5.69
CA LYS A 16 18.06 -22.02 4.86
C LYS A 16 17.77 -22.25 3.37
N ARG A 17 16.67 -22.95 3.07
CA ARG A 17 16.15 -23.20 1.73
C ARG A 17 14.63 -23.15 1.80
N LEU A 18 14.04 -22.35 0.93
CA LEU A 18 12.60 -22.32 0.70
C LEU A 18 12.29 -23.34 -0.41
N GLU A 19 11.21 -24.11 -0.25
CA GLU A 19 10.78 -25.11 -1.25
C GLU A 19 9.75 -24.52 -2.21
N LYS A 20 8.60 -24.09 -1.70
CA LYS A 20 7.56 -23.38 -2.45
C LYS A 20 7.09 -22.19 -1.66
N VAL A 21 7.00 -21.04 -2.30
CA VAL A 21 6.63 -19.77 -1.68
C VAL A 21 5.52 -19.13 -2.49
N HIS A 22 4.43 -18.80 -1.82
CA HIS A 22 3.36 -17.99 -2.40
C HIS A 22 3.43 -16.60 -1.77
N VAL A 23 3.79 -15.61 -2.58
CA VAL A 23 3.86 -14.22 -2.15
C VAL A 23 2.55 -13.51 -2.50
N VAL A 24 1.99 -12.80 -1.53
CA VAL A 24 0.90 -11.87 -1.74
C VAL A 24 1.47 -10.46 -1.61
N ILE A 25 1.40 -9.68 -2.68
CA ILE A 25 2.08 -8.38 -2.76
C ILE A 25 1.15 -7.30 -3.31
N GLY A 26 1.20 -6.14 -2.66
CA GLY A 26 0.46 -4.95 -3.05
C GLY A 26 1.31 -3.91 -3.81
N PRO A 27 0.73 -2.76 -4.17
CA PRO A 27 1.47 -1.64 -4.75
C PRO A 27 2.46 -1.00 -3.76
N LYS A 28 3.42 -0.23 -4.28
CA LYS A 28 4.39 0.54 -3.48
C LYS A 28 3.74 1.63 -2.62
N SER A 29 2.51 2.02 -2.93
CA SER A 29 1.74 3.00 -2.14
C SER A 29 1.45 2.53 -0.71
N CYS A 30 1.49 1.21 -0.45
CA CYS A 30 1.33 0.63 0.89
C CYS A 30 0.20 1.27 1.72
N ASP A 31 -0.91 1.60 1.06
CA ASP A 31 -2.10 2.10 1.73
C ASP A 31 -2.73 0.99 2.58
N LEU A 32 -3.47 1.38 3.61
CA LEU A 32 -4.04 0.44 4.57
C LEU A 32 -4.87 -0.65 3.89
N ASP A 33 -5.64 -0.30 2.85
CA ASP A 33 -6.49 -1.25 2.14
C ASP A 33 -5.68 -2.33 1.44
N SER A 34 -4.65 -1.93 0.72
CA SER A 34 -3.70 -2.84 0.07
C SER A 34 -2.99 -3.77 1.08
N LEU A 35 -2.58 -3.26 2.24
CA LEU A 35 -1.87 -4.05 3.25
C LEU A 35 -2.78 -5.06 3.94
N ILE A 36 -3.94 -4.63 4.42
CA ILE A 36 -4.90 -5.52 5.08
C ILE A 36 -5.38 -6.59 4.11
N SER A 37 -5.59 -6.24 2.84
CA SER A 37 -5.91 -7.21 1.79
C SER A 37 -4.80 -8.25 1.62
N ALA A 38 -3.54 -7.81 1.50
CA ALA A 38 -2.41 -8.72 1.34
C ALA A 38 -2.22 -9.65 2.55
N PHE A 39 -2.32 -9.11 3.77
CA PHE A 39 -2.21 -9.87 5.02
C PHE A 39 -3.31 -10.92 5.13
N THR A 40 -4.55 -10.50 4.88
CA THR A 40 -5.72 -11.36 4.98
C THR A 40 -5.72 -12.44 3.91
N TYR A 41 -5.35 -12.10 2.68
CA TYR A 41 -5.30 -13.08 1.60
C TYR A 41 -4.13 -14.07 1.77
N ALA A 42 -2.97 -13.63 2.26
CA ALA A 42 -1.89 -14.55 2.62
C ALA A 42 -2.28 -15.50 3.75
N TYR A 43 -3.02 -15.00 4.76
CA TYR A 43 -3.59 -15.84 5.81
C TYR A 43 -4.59 -16.86 5.27
N PHE A 44 -5.48 -16.44 4.37
CA PHE A 44 -6.41 -17.33 3.69
C PHE A 44 -5.66 -18.46 2.97
N LEU A 45 -4.65 -18.13 2.16
CA LEU A 45 -3.82 -19.11 1.46
C LEU A 45 -3.05 -20.05 2.41
N ASP A 46 -2.56 -19.58 3.56
CA ASP A 46 -1.92 -20.46 4.57
C ASP A 46 -2.89 -21.50 5.14
N LYS A 47 -4.19 -21.20 5.16
CA LYS A 47 -5.23 -22.07 5.72
C LYS A 47 -5.86 -23.02 4.71
N VAL A 48 -6.11 -22.57 3.50
CA VAL A 48 -6.79 -23.36 2.46
C VAL A 48 -5.83 -23.93 1.41
N GLY A 49 -4.61 -23.39 1.34
CA GLY A 49 -3.62 -23.76 0.35
C GLY A 49 -3.03 -25.15 0.57
N PRO A 50 -2.33 -25.68 -0.45
CA PRO A 50 -1.71 -26.99 -0.35
C PRO A 50 -0.63 -27.02 0.75
N PRO A 51 -0.49 -28.15 1.46
CA PRO A 51 0.52 -28.28 2.51
C PRO A 51 1.93 -28.12 1.93
N GLY A 52 2.82 -27.49 2.69
CA GLY A 52 4.22 -27.29 2.31
C GLY A 52 4.51 -26.02 1.50
N VAL A 53 3.49 -25.23 1.15
CA VAL A 53 3.68 -23.90 0.57
C VAL A 53 3.75 -22.84 1.67
N LEU A 54 4.82 -22.03 1.67
CA LEU A 54 4.97 -20.91 2.59
C LEU A 54 4.28 -19.68 2.00
N CYS A 55 3.15 -19.26 2.60
CA CYS A 55 2.41 -18.07 2.18
C CYS A 55 2.93 -16.83 2.92
N LEU A 56 3.39 -15.82 2.18
CA LEU A 56 4.03 -14.63 2.72
C LEU A 56 3.34 -13.37 2.21
N PRO A 57 2.80 -12.51 3.09
CA PRO A 57 2.47 -11.15 2.70
C PRO A 57 3.76 -10.31 2.63
N VAL A 58 4.04 -9.73 1.47
CA VAL A 58 5.24 -8.91 1.25
C VAL A 58 4.83 -7.47 0.96
N LEU A 59 5.43 -6.53 1.70
CA LEU A 59 5.30 -5.09 1.44
C LEU A 59 6.24 -4.74 0.29
N ASN A 60 5.70 -4.12 -0.77
CA ASN A 60 6.46 -3.84 -2.00
C ASN A 60 7.34 -2.58 -1.89
N ILE A 61 8.00 -2.42 -0.76
CA ILE A 61 8.95 -1.35 -0.47
C ILE A 61 10.09 -1.92 0.38
N PRO A 62 11.28 -1.30 0.37
CA PRO A 62 12.32 -1.59 1.34
C PRO A 62 11.88 -1.25 2.77
N ARG A 63 12.38 -1.99 3.77
CA ARG A 63 12.11 -1.70 5.19
C ARG A 63 12.43 -0.24 5.56
N THR A 64 13.53 0.29 5.04
CA THR A 64 13.99 1.66 5.31
C THR A 64 13.01 2.73 4.85
N GLU A 65 12.12 2.43 3.90
CA GLU A 65 11.13 3.38 3.39
C GLU A 65 9.81 3.35 4.18
N PHE A 66 9.57 2.34 5.01
CA PHE A 66 8.32 2.23 5.76
C PHE A 66 8.08 3.40 6.72
N ILE A 67 9.15 4.08 7.13
CA ILE A 67 9.08 5.29 7.95
C ILE A 67 8.27 6.42 7.29
N TYR A 68 8.16 6.44 5.96
CA TYR A 68 7.41 7.46 5.21
C TYR A 68 5.89 7.20 5.19
N PHE A 69 5.45 6.04 5.70
CA PHE A 69 4.04 5.65 5.75
C PHE A 69 3.50 5.80 7.18
N THR A 70 3.68 6.98 7.78
CA THR A 70 3.37 7.23 9.20
C THR A 70 1.93 6.92 9.59
N GLU A 71 0.97 7.27 8.73
CA GLU A 71 -0.44 6.99 8.94
C GLU A 71 -0.71 5.49 8.98
N THR A 72 -0.31 4.78 7.92
CA THR A 72 -0.41 3.33 7.85
C THR A 72 0.28 2.65 9.03
N ARG A 73 1.48 3.11 9.39
CA ARG A 73 2.26 2.56 10.49
C ARG A 73 1.54 2.74 11.83
N PHE A 74 1.05 3.95 12.11
CA PHE A 74 0.31 4.23 13.34
C PHE A 74 -0.95 3.35 13.43
N ILE A 75 -1.73 3.26 12.35
CA ILE A 75 -2.93 2.42 12.31
C ILE A 75 -2.58 0.95 12.58
N LEU A 76 -1.52 0.43 11.96
CA LEU A 76 -1.11 -0.96 12.19
C LEU A 76 -0.63 -1.20 13.62
N GLU A 77 0.05 -0.23 14.25
CA GLU A 77 0.45 -0.31 15.65
C GLU A 77 -0.78 -0.35 16.58
N GLU A 78 -1.80 0.49 16.35
CA GLU A 78 -3.08 0.47 17.09
C GLU A 78 -3.84 -0.85 16.91
N LEU A 79 -3.67 -1.50 15.76
CA LEU A 79 -4.25 -2.82 15.45
C LEU A 79 -3.42 -4.00 16.00
N ASN A 80 -2.40 -3.73 16.82
CA ASN A 80 -1.45 -4.70 17.34
C ASN A 80 -0.69 -5.47 16.26
N ILE A 81 -0.46 -4.88 15.09
CA ILE A 81 0.34 -5.43 14.01
C ILE A 81 1.67 -4.65 13.94
N PRO A 82 2.66 -4.97 14.79
CA PRO A 82 3.91 -4.23 14.83
C PRO A 82 4.75 -4.46 13.56
N GLU A 83 5.54 -3.45 13.21
CA GLU A 83 6.48 -3.50 12.06
C GLU A 83 7.42 -4.71 12.11
N SER A 84 7.71 -5.21 13.32
CA SER A 84 8.51 -6.41 13.52
C SER A 84 7.92 -7.66 12.87
N PHE A 85 6.63 -7.69 12.52
CA PHE A 85 6.00 -8.82 11.84
C PHE A 85 5.94 -8.67 10.32
N HIS A 86 6.16 -7.47 9.79
CA HIS A 86 6.13 -7.23 8.35
C HIS A 86 7.36 -7.82 7.65
N ILE A 87 7.14 -8.32 6.43
CA ILE A 87 8.17 -8.79 5.50
C ILE A 87 8.26 -7.77 4.37
N PHE A 88 9.44 -7.19 4.18
CA PHE A 88 9.67 -6.17 3.16
C PHE A 88 10.30 -6.74 1.90
N ARG A 89 10.24 -5.97 0.81
CA ARG A 89 10.73 -6.38 -0.52
C ARG A 89 12.22 -6.72 -0.52
N ASP A 90 13.01 -6.04 0.32
CA ASP A 90 14.45 -6.23 0.50
C ASP A 90 14.82 -7.40 1.43
N GLU A 91 13.84 -8.03 2.09
CA GLU A 91 14.06 -9.18 2.97
C GLU A 91 13.86 -10.53 2.25
N ILE A 92 13.37 -10.51 1.01
CA ILE A 92 13.11 -11.71 0.21
C ILE A 92 13.50 -11.52 -1.26
N ASN A 93 14.35 -12.42 -1.75
CA ASN A 93 14.77 -12.40 -3.15
C ASN A 93 13.76 -13.13 -4.06
N LEU A 94 12.77 -12.38 -4.55
CA LEU A 94 11.74 -12.93 -5.44
C LEU A 94 12.32 -13.42 -6.78
N HIS A 95 13.31 -12.75 -7.36
CA HIS A 95 13.90 -13.18 -8.63
C HIS A 95 14.58 -14.53 -8.49
N GLN A 96 15.36 -14.74 -7.43
CA GLN A 96 15.96 -16.04 -7.15
C GLN A 96 14.91 -17.14 -6.97
N LEU A 97 13.82 -16.87 -6.24
CA LEU A 97 12.75 -17.84 -6.05
C LEU A 97 12.04 -18.19 -7.38
N ASN A 98 11.88 -17.20 -8.26
CA ASN A 98 11.32 -17.39 -9.59
C ASN A 98 12.26 -18.22 -10.48
N ASP A 99 13.55 -17.91 -10.49
CA ASP A 99 14.58 -18.63 -11.26
C ASP A 99 14.68 -20.10 -10.82
N GLU A 100 14.48 -20.37 -9.51
CA GLU A 100 14.43 -21.73 -8.96
C GLU A 100 13.09 -22.45 -9.21
N GLY A 101 12.09 -21.78 -9.81
CA GLY A 101 10.76 -22.35 -10.10
C GLY A 101 9.89 -22.55 -8.86
N LYS A 102 10.13 -21.77 -7.80
CA LYS A 102 9.52 -21.95 -6.46
C LYS A 102 8.50 -20.89 -6.09
N LEU A 103 8.38 -19.84 -6.91
CA LEU A 103 7.59 -18.66 -6.62
C LEU A 103 6.22 -18.73 -7.29
N SER A 104 5.19 -18.44 -6.51
CA SER A 104 3.87 -18.02 -6.99
C SER A 104 3.56 -16.63 -6.42
N ILE A 105 2.90 -15.78 -7.20
CA ILE A 105 2.54 -14.41 -6.80
C ILE A 105 1.03 -14.21 -6.94
N THR A 106 0.42 -13.63 -5.90
CA THR A 106 -0.87 -12.96 -6.01
C THR A 106 -0.68 -11.45 -5.87
N LEU A 107 -1.09 -10.71 -6.90
CA LEU A 107 -1.12 -9.25 -6.86
C LEU A 107 -2.42 -8.79 -6.21
N VAL A 108 -2.33 -7.77 -5.36
CA VAL A 108 -3.48 -7.15 -4.71
C VAL A 108 -3.45 -5.65 -4.96
N SER A 109 -4.60 -5.04 -5.20
CA SER A 109 -4.76 -3.59 -5.52
C SER A 109 -3.97 -3.09 -6.73
N SER A 110 -3.35 -3.97 -7.51
CA SER A 110 -2.53 -3.66 -8.67
C SER A 110 -2.71 -4.75 -9.72
N SER A 111 -2.77 -4.35 -10.99
CA SER A 111 -2.91 -5.23 -12.15
C SER A 111 -1.57 -5.70 -12.70
N GLU A 112 -0.53 -4.87 -12.54
CA GLU A 112 0.76 -5.05 -13.19
C GLU A 112 1.89 -4.86 -12.19
N LEU A 113 2.99 -5.56 -12.44
CA LEU A 113 4.25 -5.36 -11.74
C LEU A 113 5.00 -4.16 -12.32
N ALA A 114 5.83 -3.53 -11.50
CA ALA A 114 6.73 -2.48 -11.98
C ALA A 114 7.71 -3.03 -13.02
N SER A 115 8.26 -2.16 -13.87
CA SER A 115 9.17 -2.56 -14.95
C SER A 115 10.39 -3.38 -14.49
N GLU A 116 10.88 -3.12 -13.28
CA GLU A 116 11.96 -3.88 -12.62
C GLU A 116 11.59 -5.34 -12.31
N ASP A 117 10.30 -5.61 -12.11
CA ASP A 117 9.75 -6.90 -11.70
C ASP A 117 9.09 -7.65 -12.87
N LYS A 118 9.26 -7.18 -14.10
CA LYS A 118 8.65 -7.78 -15.30
C LYS A 118 8.97 -9.26 -15.47
N THR A 119 10.16 -9.70 -15.05
CA THR A 119 10.55 -11.12 -15.11
C THR A 119 9.72 -12.02 -14.18
N LEU A 120 9.05 -11.43 -13.19
CA LEU A 120 8.21 -12.15 -12.23
C LEU A 120 6.77 -12.31 -12.72
N GLU A 121 6.39 -11.71 -13.86
CA GLU A 121 5.04 -11.86 -14.45
C GLU A 121 4.66 -13.32 -14.65
N SER A 122 5.62 -14.19 -15.01
CA SER A 122 5.39 -15.63 -15.17
C SER A 122 5.00 -16.35 -13.88
N ALA A 123 5.31 -15.76 -12.71
CA ALA A 123 4.93 -16.30 -11.41
C ALA A 123 3.57 -15.79 -10.91
N VAL A 124 2.97 -14.79 -11.58
CA VAL A 124 1.66 -14.25 -11.18
C VAL A 124 0.57 -15.27 -11.50
N VAL A 125 -0.01 -15.86 -10.46
CA VAL A 125 -1.09 -16.86 -10.57
C VAL A 125 -2.47 -16.26 -10.35
N LYS A 126 -2.55 -15.07 -9.77
CA LYS A 126 -3.82 -14.40 -9.47
C LYS A 126 -3.65 -12.90 -9.28
N VAL A 127 -4.68 -12.15 -9.67
CA VAL A 127 -4.80 -10.71 -9.41
C VAL A 127 -6.11 -10.44 -8.67
N ILE A 128 -6.03 -9.70 -7.57
CA ILE A 128 -7.17 -9.21 -6.78
C ILE A 128 -7.11 -7.69 -6.87
N ASN A 129 -7.64 -7.16 -7.97
CA ASN A 129 -7.65 -5.73 -8.22
C ASN A 129 -9.09 -5.27 -8.45
N PRO A 130 -9.60 -4.33 -7.65
CA PRO A 130 -10.91 -3.76 -7.89
C PRO A 130 -10.99 -3.11 -9.28
N ALA A 131 -9.87 -2.61 -9.81
CA ALA A 131 -9.76 -2.08 -11.15
C ALA A 131 -9.73 -3.12 -12.30
N GLU A 132 -9.90 -4.41 -12.03
CA GLU A 132 -9.95 -5.48 -13.05
C GLU A 132 -11.29 -6.23 -13.08
N GLN A 133 -12.31 -5.78 -12.36
CA GLN A 133 -13.65 -6.36 -12.45
C GLN A 133 -14.23 -6.14 -13.87
N SER A 134 -13.93 -7.07 -14.77
CA SER A 134 -14.37 -7.09 -16.16
C SER A 134 -15.87 -7.36 -16.22
N GLY A 135 -16.63 -6.44 -16.84
CA GLY A 135 -18.07 -6.56 -17.03
C GLY A 135 -18.95 -5.73 -16.08
N ALA A 136 -18.39 -5.10 -15.05
CA ALA A 136 -19.12 -4.11 -14.24
C ALA A 136 -19.16 -2.76 -14.97
N ARG A 137 -20.33 -2.10 -15.03
CA ARG A 137 -20.38 -0.65 -15.36
C ARG A 137 -19.45 0.08 -14.39
N PHE A 138 -18.84 1.19 -14.82
CA PHE A 138 -17.89 1.97 -14.01
C PHE A 138 -18.42 2.30 -12.59
N GLU A 139 -19.74 2.44 -12.46
CA GLU A 139 -20.50 2.69 -11.22
C GLU A 139 -20.62 1.49 -10.25
N LEU A 140 -20.31 0.27 -10.70
CA LEU A 140 -20.41 -0.98 -9.93
C LEU A 140 -19.04 -1.57 -9.57
N ARG A 141 -17.96 -0.86 -9.90
CA ARG A 141 -16.61 -1.30 -9.59
C ARG A 141 -16.35 -1.10 -8.10
N GLU A 142 -15.95 -2.17 -7.41
CA GLU A 142 -15.58 -2.03 -6.00
C GLU A 142 -14.37 -1.11 -5.85
N PRO A 143 -14.31 -0.27 -4.81
CA PRO A 143 -13.15 0.59 -4.57
C PRO A 143 -12.09 -0.07 -3.66
N SER A 144 -12.45 -1.13 -2.92
CA SER A 144 -11.60 -1.76 -1.90
C SER A 144 -11.22 -3.18 -2.29
N SER A 145 -9.91 -3.46 -2.23
CA SER A 145 -9.37 -4.81 -2.38
C SER A 145 -9.74 -5.68 -1.18
N SER A 146 -9.85 -5.10 0.03
CA SER A 146 -10.20 -5.85 1.23
C SER A 146 -11.62 -6.39 1.14
N LEU A 147 -12.53 -5.66 0.49
CA LEU A 147 -13.88 -6.14 0.20
C LEU A 147 -13.86 -7.37 -0.73
N LEU A 148 -13.02 -7.36 -1.77
CA LEU A 148 -12.89 -8.50 -2.68
C LEU A 148 -12.32 -9.73 -1.97
N VAL A 149 -11.30 -9.52 -1.14
CA VAL A 149 -10.73 -10.59 -0.30
C VAL A 149 -11.79 -11.14 0.65
N LEU A 150 -12.58 -10.27 1.30
CA LEU A 150 -13.67 -10.68 2.18
C LEU A 150 -14.74 -11.50 1.44
N GLN A 151 -15.17 -11.06 0.25
CA GLN A 151 -16.13 -11.80 -0.57
C GLN A 151 -15.63 -13.22 -0.88
N GLU A 152 -14.35 -13.35 -1.20
CA GLU A 152 -13.76 -14.64 -1.50
C GLU A 152 -13.70 -15.55 -0.27
N ILE A 153 -13.27 -15.02 0.89
CA ILE A 153 -13.25 -15.79 2.13
C ILE A 153 -14.67 -16.23 2.51
N LEU A 154 -15.67 -15.34 2.41
CA LEU A 154 -17.07 -15.68 2.67
C LEU A 154 -17.59 -16.81 1.76
N ARG A 155 -17.12 -16.87 0.51
CA ARG A 155 -17.50 -17.88 -0.46
C ARG A 155 -16.80 -19.23 -0.23
N GLU A 156 -15.49 -19.20 -0.02
CA GLU A 156 -14.66 -20.40 -0.08
C GLU A 156 -14.38 -21.01 1.30
N ALA A 157 -14.21 -20.19 2.33
CA ALA A 157 -13.86 -20.65 3.68
C ALA A 157 -14.34 -19.65 4.77
N PRO A 158 -15.68 -19.44 4.91
CA PRO A 158 -16.22 -18.46 5.83
C PRO A 158 -15.82 -18.73 7.28
N GLU A 159 -15.56 -19.97 7.66
CA GLU A 159 -15.08 -20.39 8.99
C GLU A 159 -13.72 -19.79 9.38
N LEU A 160 -12.94 -19.31 8.42
CA LEU A 160 -11.65 -18.65 8.69
C LEU A 160 -11.80 -17.22 9.21
N LEU A 161 -12.98 -16.61 9.04
CA LEU A 161 -13.27 -15.30 9.61
C LEU A 161 -13.36 -15.41 11.13
N THR A 162 -12.51 -14.64 11.80
CA THR A 162 -12.59 -14.40 13.24
C THR A 162 -13.05 -12.98 13.49
N GLU A 163 -13.49 -12.67 14.71
CA GLU A 163 -13.87 -11.30 15.11
C GLU A 163 -12.74 -10.30 14.85
N GLN A 164 -11.49 -10.67 15.16
CA GLN A 164 -10.31 -9.86 14.85
C GLN A 164 -10.16 -9.60 13.35
N LEU A 165 -10.30 -10.65 12.50
CA LEU A 165 -10.16 -10.50 11.05
C LEU A 165 -11.29 -9.65 10.46
N ALA A 166 -12.50 -9.81 10.99
CA ALA A 166 -13.66 -9.02 10.63
C ALA A 166 -13.45 -7.54 10.97
N GLN A 167 -12.93 -7.23 12.16
CA GLN A 167 -12.60 -5.86 12.56
C GLN A 167 -11.57 -5.24 11.62
N LEU A 168 -10.50 -5.98 11.27
CA LEU A 168 -9.45 -5.51 10.36
C LEU A 168 -9.98 -5.22 8.95
N LEU A 169 -10.70 -6.18 8.35
CA LEU A 169 -11.27 -6.04 7.02
C LEU A 169 -12.30 -4.91 6.96
N ARG A 170 -13.18 -4.82 7.96
CA ARG A 170 -14.17 -3.74 8.04
C ARG A 170 -13.51 -2.38 8.16
N GLY A 171 -12.54 -2.22 9.06
CA GLY A 171 -11.80 -0.96 9.23
C GLY A 171 -11.10 -0.54 7.93
N SER A 172 -10.47 -1.49 7.24
CA SER A 172 -9.86 -1.27 5.93
C SER A 172 -10.86 -0.81 4.86
N ILE A 173 -12.03 -1.45 4.78
CA ILE A 173 -13.06 -1.12 3.79
C ILE A 173 -13.62 0.29 4.06
N LEU A 174 -13.91 0.60 5.33
CA LEU A 174 -14.38 1.93 5.74
C LEU A 174 -13.32 3.00 5.49
N PHE A 175 -12.05 2.72 5.82
CA PHE A 175 -10.93 3.61 5.51
C PHE A 175 -10.85 3.93 4.01
N LYS A 176 -10.97 2.91 3.15
CA LYS A 176 -10.94 3.09 1.71
C LYS A 176 -12.12 3.92 1.21
N TRP A 177 -13.32 3.67 1.75
CA TRP A 177 -14.50 4.45 1.43
C TRP A 177 -14.34 5.94 1.80
N MET A 178 -13.83 6.21 3.00
CA MET A 178 -13.57 7.58 3.48
C MET A 178 -12.58 8.33 2.59
N ALA A 179 -11.51 7.66 2.15
CA ALA A 179 -10.48 8.26 1.30
C ALA A 179 -10.95 8.60 -0.12
N MET A 180 -12.13 8.12 -0.53
CA MET A 180 -12.70 8.34 -1.87
C MET A 180 -13.63 9.57 -1.94
N ASP A 181 -13.79 10.32 -0.85
CA ASP A 181 -14.74 11.45 -0.73
C ASP A 181 -16.16 11.10 -1.23
N SER A 182 -16.54 9.81 -1.11
CA SER A 182 -17.84 9.33 -1.56
C SER A 182 -18.91 9.67 -0.52
N GLU A 183 -19.99 10.31 -0.95
CA GLU A 183 -21.12 10.63 -0.06
C GLU A 183 -21.83 9.37 0.48
N LYS A 184 -21.71 8.23 -0.22
CA LYS A 184 -22.41 6.97 0.15
C LYS A 184 -21.56 5.72 -0.07
N ILE A 185 -21.73 4.76 0.83
CA ILE A 185 -21.28 3.37 0.67
C ILE A 185 -22.16 2.71 -0.40
N SER A 186 -21.58 1.89 -1.27
CA SER A 186 -22.36 1.20 -2.31
C SER A 186 -23.30 0.15 -1.71
N GLU A 187 -24.41 -0.17 -2.38
CA GLU A 187 -25.36 -1.19 -1.88
C GLU A 187 -24.67 -2.54 -1.65
N LYS A 188 -23.74 -2.91 -2.53
CA LYS A 188 -22.98 -4.16 -2.43
C LYS A 188 -21.97 -4.15 -1.27
N GLN A 189 -21.31 -3.02 -1.03
CA GLN A 189 -20.47 -2.86 0.16
C GLN A 189 -21.31 -2.99 1.44
N GLU A 190 -22.47 -2.34 1.47
CA GLU A 190 -23.39 -2.36 2.61
C GLU A 190 -23.88 -3.78 2.91
N GLU A 191 -24.24 -4.54 1.87
CA GLU A 191 -24.67 -5.93 1.99
C GLU A 191 -23.58 -6.80 2.65
N ILE A 192 -22.34 -6.70 2.17
CA ILE A 192 -21.23 -7.53 2.65
C ILE A 192 -20.78 -7.13 4.05
N LEU A 193 -20.75 -5.83 4.34
CA LEU A 193 -20.49 -5.33 5.68
C LEU A 193 -21.57 -5.78 6.66
N SER A 194 -22.84 -5.76 6.24
CA SER A 194 -23.95 -6.26 7.04
C SER A 194 -23.82 -7.76 7.34
N ILE A 195 -23.47 -8.58 6.35
CA ILE A 195 -23.19 -10.03 6.55
C ILE A 195 -22.07 -10.23 7.60
N LEU A 196 -21.03 -9.41 7.55
CA LEU A 196 -19.91 -9.48 8.49
C LEU A 196 -20.35 -9.08 9.91
N GLU A 197 -21.19 -8.05 10.03
CA GLU A 197 -21.68 -7.52 11.31
C GLU A 197 -22.71 -8.44 11.97
N GLU A 198 -23.60 -9.04 11.19
CA GLU A 198 -24.53 -10.07 11.68
C GLU A 198 -23.77 -11.29 12.22
N LYS A 199 -22.67 -11.67 11.57
CA LYS A 199 -21.83 -12.79 12.00
C LYS A 199 -21.04 -12.48 13.28
N PHE A 200 -20.69 -11.21 13.51
CA PHE A 200 -19.89 -10.77 14.66
C PHE A 200 -20.57 -9.58 15.37
N PRO A 201 -21.63 -9.83 16.17
CA PRO A 201 -22.45 -8.76 16.75
C PRO A 201 -21.74 -7.95 17.85
N ASN A 202 -20.59 -8.41 18.34
CA ASN A 202 -19.79 -7.68 19.33
C ASN A 202 -18.84 -6.65 18.69
N LEU A 203 -18.78 -6.61 17.36
CA LEU A 203 -17.98 -5.63 16.65
C LEU A 203 -18.44 -4.20 17.03
N PRO A 204 -17.51 -3.24 17.19
CA PRO A 204 -17.88 -1.87 17.54
C PRO A 204 -18.77 -1.23 16.46
N PRO A 205 -19.55 -0.20 16.77
CA PRO A 205 -20.24 0.63 15.77
C PRO A 205 -19.29 1.13 14.67
N ARG A 206 -19.82 1.32 13.46
CA ARG A 206 -19.00 1.83 12.33
C ARG A 206 -18.51 3.25 12.60
N GLU A 207 -19.33 4.07 13.23
CA GLU A 207 -19.03 5.45 13.61
C GLU A 207 -17.79 5.53 14.51
N ASP A 208 -17.66 4.60 15.47
CA ASP A 208 -16.51 4.57 16.37
C ASP A 208 -15.22 4.28 15.60
N ILE A 209 -15.27 3.34 14.64
CA ILE A 209 -14.12 3.05 13.77
C ILE A 209 -13.79 4.26 12.90
N ILE A 210 -14.79 4.88 12.29
CA ILE A 210 -14.61 6.05 11.43
C ILE A 210 -13.96 7.19 12.22
N ASN A 211 -14.46 7.48 13.42
CA ASN A 211 -13.90 8.51 14.30
C ASN A 211 -12.44 8.22 14.65
N ILE A 212 -12.12 6.98 15.06
CA ILE A 212 -10.74 6.57 15.37
C ILE A 212 -9.83 6.74 14.14
N LEU A 213 -10.28 6.31 12.96
CA LEU A 213 -9.49 6.43 11.72
C LEU A 213 -9.26 7.90 11.33
N GLN A 214 -10.26 8.77 11.51
CA GLN A 214 -10.12 10.22 11.29
C GLN A 214 -9.11 10.82 12.26
N GLU A 215 -9.29 10.60 13.56
CA GLU A 215 -8.37 11.11 14.59
C GLU A 215 -6.94 10.63 14.37
N THR A 216 -6.79 9.37 13.94
CA THR A 216 -5.51 8.76 13.57
C THR A 216 -4.88 9.45 12.36
N GLN A 217 -5.66 9.72 11.31
CA GLN A 217 -5.21 10.49 10.14
C GLN A 217 -4.69 11.88 10.51
N PHE A 218 -5.37 12.55 11.45
CA PHE A 218 -4.91 13.84 11.98
C PHE A 218 -3.63 13.70 12.82
N SER A 219 -3.51 12.63 13.61
CA SER A 219 -2.39 12.42 14.53
C SER A 219 -1.12 11.92 13.84
N ALA A 220 -1.23 11.26 12.69
CA ALA A 220 -0.12 10.70 11.91
C ALA A 220 0.79 11.74 11.21
N GLN A 221 0.55 13.03 11.45
CA GLN A 221 1.23 14.17 10.80
C GLN A 221 2.63 14.47 11.38
N GLY A 222 3.35 13.43 11.78
CA GLY A 222 4.70 13.50 12.37
C GLY A 222 5.85 13.51 11.37
N LEU A 223 5.60 13.44 10.06
CA LEU A 223 6.66 13.55 9.07
C LEU A 223 7.16 14.99 8.97
N SER A 224 8.48 15.14 8.94
CA SER A 224 9.10 16.37 8.49
C SER A 224 8.69 16.66 7.04
N ILE A 225 8.78 17.92 6.63
CA ILE A 225 8.43 18.36 5.29
C ILE A 225 9.28 17.61 4.25
N GLU A 226 10.57 17.42 4.55
CA GLU A 226 11.54 16.68 3.74
C GLU A 226 11.10 15.23 3.54
N GLN A 227 10.65 14.55 4.60
CA GLN A 227 10.15 13.18 4.50
C GLN A 227 8.84 13.07 3.72
N THR A 228 7.97 14.07 3.84
CA THR A 228 6.73 14.14 3.05
C THR A 228 7.04 14.31 1.56
N MET A 229 8.05 15.12 1.22
CA MET A 229 8.51 15.30 -0.16
C MET A 229 9.17 14.04 -0.72
N LEU A 230 9.92 13.28 0.07
CA LEU A 230 10.53 12.04 -0.40
C LEU A 230 9.50 10.94 -0.68
N LYS A 231 8.38 10.91 0.07
CA LYS A 231 7.32 9.88 -0.04
C LYS A 231 6.76 9.74 -1.46
N ASP A 232 6.51 10.86 -2.13
CA ASP A 232 5.84 10.90 -3.43
C ASP A 232 6.78 11.41 -4.55
N LEU A 233 8.09 11.28 -4.34
CA LEU A 233 9.10 11.73 -5.29
C LEU A 233 9.12 10.82 -6.53
N LYS A 234 8.82 11.41 -7.67
CA LYS A 234 8.94 10.81 -9.00
C LYS A 234 10.10 11.46 -9.73
N GLU A 235 11.06 10.67 -10.14
CA GLU A 235 12.18 11.12 -10.93
C GLU A 235 11.92 10.89 -12.42
N LEU A 236 12.12 11.94 -13.22
CA LEU A 236 12.05 11.94 -14.67
C LEU A 236 13.43 12.33 -15.20
N SER A 237 13.95 11.56 -16.15
CA SER A 237 15.25 11.80 -16.75
C SER A 237 15.18 11.61 -18.25
N ASP A 238 15.59 12.61 -19.02
CA ASP A 238 15.71 12.56 -20.49
C ASP A 238 17.19 12.61 -20.94
N GLY A 239 18.09 12.13 -20.09
CA GLY A 239 19.53 12.13 -20.34
C GLY A 239 20.21 13.47 -20.07
N GLU A 240 19.69 14.58 -20.61
CA GLU A 240 20.22 15.94 -20.40
C GLU A 240 19.66 16.63 -19.15
N ILE A 241 18.42 16.30 -18.76
CA ILE A 241 17.72 16.92 -17.63
C ILE A 241 17.18 15.82 -16.73
N LYS A 242 17.47 15.95 -15.42
CA LYS A 242 16.83 15.18 -14.35
C LYS A 242 15.91 16.09 -13.56
N VAL A 243 14.65 15.69 -13.43
CA VAL A 243 13.62 16.40 -12.68
C VAL A 243 13.08 15.46 -11.61
N ALA A 244 13.04 15.91 -10.37
CA ALA A 244 12.36 15.20 -9.30
C ALA A 244 11.09 15.98 -8.91
N ILE A 245 9.94 15.33 -8.99
CA ILE A 245 8.62 15.93 -8.73
C ILE A 245 8.03 15.22 -7.52
N SER A 246 7.61 15.97 -6.51
CA SER A 246 6.91 15.41 -5.36
C SER A 246 5.57 16.11 -5.13
N THR A 247 4.56 15.32 -4.77
CA THR A 247 3.24 15.80 -4.36
C THR A 247 3.18 15.81 -2.84
N VAL A 248 2.77 16.95 -2.27
CA VAL A 248 2.65 17.13 -0.83
C VAL A 248 1.30 17.73 -0.48
N ASN A 249 0.52 17.02 0.35
CA ASN A 249 -0.73 17.52 0.92
C ASN A 249 -0.45 18.08 2.31
N MET A 250 -0.35 19.40 2.44
CA MET A 250 -0.10 20.09 3.71
C MET A 250 -0.83 21.42 3.79
N ASN A 251 -1.06 21.92 5.01
CA ASN A 251 -1.62 23.26 5.22
C ASN A 251 -0.64 24.33 4.70
N LEU A 252 -1.15 25.31 3.95
CA LEU A 252 -0.36 26.38 3.31
C LEU A 252 0.52 27.15 4.29
N GLU A 253 0.09 27.29 5.55
CA GLU A 253 0.88 27.97 6.59
C GLU A 253 2.19 27.22 6.94
N LYS A 254 2.23 25.89 6.78
CA LYS A 254 3.45 25.08 6.98
C LYS A 254 4.47 25.26 5.85
N ILE A 255 4.03 25.71 4.67
CA ILE A 255 4.89 25.99 3.51
C ILE A 255 5.73 27.25 3.76
N GLU A 256 5.23 28.24 4.51
CA GLU A 256 6.01 29.47 4.76
C GLU A 256 7.27 29.25 5.62
N LEU A 257 7.36 28.10 6.30
CA LEU A 257 8.53 27.68 7.09
C LEU A 257 9.69 27.11 6.22
N PHE A 258 9.52 27.00 4.90
CA PHE A 258 10.60 26.56 3.99
C PHE A 258 11.82 27.50 4.08
N PRO A 259 13.02 27.01 4.46
CA PRO A 259 14.25 27.76 4.31
C PRO A 259 14.50 27.99 2.82
N LYS A 260 14.47 29.25 2.37
CA LYS A 260 14.60 29.65 0.95
C LYS A 260 15.97 29.35 0.29
N GLY A 261 16.80 28.46 0.83
CA GLY A 261 18.20 28.31 0.42
C GLY A 261 18.81 26.91 0.47
N THR A 262 18.08 25.86 0.81
CA THR A 262 18.70 24.53 1.07
C THR A 262 18.18 23.45 0.15
N TRP A 263 18.43 23.57 -1.16
CA TRP A 263 18.30 22.43 -2.07
C TRP A 263 19.54 22.33 -2.96
N LEU A 264 20.53 21.58 -2.44
CA LEU A 264 21.58 20.94 -3.22
C LEU A 264 21.05 19.56 -3.62
N VAL A 265 20.44 19.47 -4.80
CA VAL A 265 20.54 18.25 -5.61
C VAL A 265 21.80 18.45 -6.45
N SER A 266 22.70 17.46 -6.40
CA SER A 266 24.08 17.50 -6.89
C SER A 266 24.31 18.39 -8.13
N ARG A 267 25.01 19.51 -7.94
CA ARG A 267 25.69 20.23 -9.02
C ARG A 267 26.87 19.39 -9.49
N GLU A 268 26.71 18.62 -10.55
CA GLU A 268 27.83 18.38 -11.46
C GLU A 268 27.44 18.87 -12.86
N ALA A 269 28.07 20.00 -13.20
CA ALA A 269 28.17 20.64 -14.51
C ALA A 269 26.87 20.95 -15.26
N PHE A 270 26.47 22.23 -15.33
CA PHE A 270 26.00 22.80 -16.62
C PHE A 270 26.05 24.34 -16.61
N GLN A 271 26.74 24.90 -17.60
CA GLN A 271 26.70 26.32 -17.97
C GLN A 271 25.41 26.62 -18.74
N PRO A 272 24.79 27.81 -18.62
CA PRO A 272 23.53 28.08 -19.29
C PRO A 272 23.76 28.51 -20.76
N ARG A 273 23.00 27.91 -21.68
CA ARG A 273 22.55 28.57 -22.92
C ARG A 273 21.03 28.66 -22.92
N GLN A 274 20.54 29.84 -23.30
CA GLN A 274 19.14 30.25 -23.28
C GLN A 274 18.28 29.48 -24.29
N SER A 275 17.10 29.03 -23.87
CA SER A 275 15.89 29.03 -24.73
C SER A 275 14.62 28.78 -23.92
N THR A 276 13.58 29.53 -24.29
CA THR A 276 12.24 29.66 -23.72
C THR A 276 11.30 28.51 -24.12
N CYS A 277 10.51 27.98 -23.18
CA CYS A 277 9.26 27.27 -23.50
C CYS A 277 8.23 27.43 -22.38
N ASP A 278 7.05 27.94 -22.76
CA ASP A 278 5.85 28.12 -21.95
C ASP A 278 5.06 26.81 -21.85
N THR A 279 4.86 26.28 -20.63
CA THR A 279 3.66 25.52 -20.19
C THR A 279 3.76 25.19 -18.69
N MET A 280 2.78 25.63 -17.90
CA MET A 280 2.68 25.38 -16.45
C MET A 280 1.87 24.10 -16.13
N PRO A 281 2.44 23.13 -15.40
CA PRO A 281 1.86 22.67 -14.15
C PRO A 281 2.33 23.62 -13.04
N TYR A 282 1.68 23.66 -11.87
CA TYR A 282 2.14 24.49 -10.74
C TYR A 282 3.53 24.04 -10.26
N CYS A 283 4.57 24.57 -10.92
CA CYS A 283 5.95 24.61 -10.49
C CYS A 283 6.16 25.97 -9.84
N THR A 284 6.53 26.01 -8.56
CA THR A 284 7.11 27.23 -7.98
C THR A 284 8.52 27.41 -8.53
N SER A 285 8.62 27.90 -9.77
CA SER A 285 9.84 28.53 -10.27
C SER A 285 9.75 30.03 -9.95
N ARG A 286 10.64 30.54 -9.09
CA ARG A 286 10.88 31.98 -8.97
C ARG A 286 12.21 32.30 -9.62
N SER A 287 12.15 32.96 -10.77
CA SER A 287 13.27 33.64 -11.39
C SER A 287 13.69 34.84 -10.51
N PHE A 288 14.94 34.83 -10.05
CA PHE A 288 15.56 36.02 -9.44
C PHE A 288 16.30 36.80 -10.53
N GLN A 289 15.76 37.96 -10.92
CA GLN A 289 16.56 38.99 -11.58
C GLN A 289 17.42 39.69 -10.51
N ARG A 290 18.74 39.70 -10.71
CA ARG A 290 19.61 40.65 -9.99
C ARG A 290 19.34 42.05 -10.56
N GLY A 291 18.81 42.94 -9.72
CA GLY A 291 18.95 44.38 -9.92
C GLY A 291 20.40 44.79 -9.69
N ASN A 292 20.87 45.74 -10.51
CA ASN A 292 22.22 46.31 -10.57
C ASN A 292 22.86 46.61 -9.22
#